data_AF-A0A0M0KW00-F1
#
_entry.id   AF-A0A0M0KW00-F1
#
_cell.length_a   1.000
_cell.length_b   1.000
_cell.length_c   1.000
_cell.angle_alpha   90.00
_cell.angle_beta   90.00
_cell.angle_gamma   90.00
#
_symmetry.space_group_name_H-M   'P 1'
#
loop_
_entity.id
_entity.type
_entity.pdbx_description
1 polymer ?
#
loop_
_entity_poly.entity_id
_entity_poly.type
_entity_poly.pdbx_seq_one_letter_code
_entity_poly.pdbx_strand_id
1 'polypeptide(L)'
;MIKALVIAPYQGMMELLKEVSREVEGVEIQAELGNLQTGVQIAARAERQGIDVIISRGGTASMIQSAVHVPVIDIQVSGYDVLRILTLVKSFSGKSAIVGFPNISQGAATICKLLDFDIETVTIHHDQDVTEKLLALKEKNVEVVIGDVVTVEYAKKLGMTGVLITSGREALMSAFDEAKRVYKVFQALNKDVSLYRSILEFDERAIAIMNQQGELVYCNRVFNNQVGEKIATLNEMNEVVHRTIASQHVEEALLFIEGELWNVVSRLDGENVLLYLEHYTPTLDDNQQRYEQAIDVRQTLPPMVLSGKSGAIETVHKLVQEHAQHPEPIWISGEPGVGKQVVAQQIYSLSKRQPFVIIRGKQMSNDLLRALVSQAFLAQYKDAVVFLKDIDYLDLVVQRNFYEYICGQKNRGSIKWIVSTTGDIESQIKKGLFLEELYRELGTIRINVPPLRHRPEDIEHLIQFFISDSYATFGNEVVGVRKDALDLFVSYEWPGNVRQLKKVIEQLIAQSSGYYVEREDVASVLRSQHAYTQRDFEHHIKIDGTLEEIEKEIISKVLEEENFNQSKAAKRLGINRSTLWRKLK
;
A
#
# COMPACT_ATOMS: atom_id res chain seq x y z
N MET A 1 8.30 22.07 -30.15
CA MET A 1 7.50 20.91 -30.60
C MET A 1 8.41 19.70 -30.59
N ILE A 2 7.96 18.57 -30.07
CA ILE A 2 8.69 17.30 -30.13
C ILE A 2 8.46 16.70 -31.51
N LYS A 3 9.50 16.35 -32.27
CA LYS A 3 9.35 15.68 -33.57
C LYS A 3 9.18 14.19 -33.37
N ALA A 4 7.96 13.68 -33.50
CA ALA A 4 7.65 12.27 -33.35
C ALA A 4 7.40 11.61 -34.72
N LEU A 5 8.02 10.46 -34.96
CA LEU A 5 7.68 9.59 -36.09
C LEU A 5 6.88 8.39 -35.58
N VAL A 6 5.68 8.18 -36.14
CA VAL A 6 4.91 6.97 -35.91
C VAL A 6 5.08 6.01 -37.08
N ILE A 7 5.56 4.80 -36.80
CA ILE A 7 5.73 3.72 -37.76
C ILE A 7 4.62 2.70 -37.52
N ALA A 8 3.58 2.76 -38.35
CA ALA A 8 2.37 1.98 -38.19
C ALA A 8 2.48 0.60 -38.89
N PRO A 9 2.31 -0.53 -38.18
CA PRO A 9 2.43 -1.85 -38.80
C PRO A 9 1.27 -2.27 -39.73
N TYR A 10 0.15 -1.53 -39.74
CA TYR A 10 -1.03 -1.82 -40.55
C TYR A 10 -1.87 -0.56 -40.85
N GLN A 11 -2.56 -0.56 -41.99
CA GLN A 11 -3.29 0.62 -42.50
C GLN A 11 -4.33 1.19 -41.53
N GLY A 12 -5.04 0.34 -40.77
CA GLY A 12 -6.05 0.80 -39.81
C GLY A 12 -5.48 1.73 -38.73
N MET A 13 -4.22 1.55 -38.33
CA MET A 13 -3.53 2.46 -37.42
C MET A 13 -3.19 3.79 -38.10
N MET A 14 -2.78 3.78 -39.38
CA MET A 14 -2.55 5.01 -40.15
C MET A 14 -3.81 5.87 -40.29
N GLU A 15 -4.99 5.27 -40.46
CA GLU A 15 -6.24 6.01 -40.49
C GLU A 15 -6.58 6.62 -39.12
N LEU A 16 -6.48 5.83 -38.04
CA LEU A 16 -6.74 6.30 -36.68
C LEU A 16 -5.76 7.42 -36.25
N LEU A 17 -4.51 7.38 -36.70
CA LEU A 17 -3.51 8.42 -36.47
C LEU A 17 -3.88 9.78 -37.10
N LYS A 18 -4.65 9.82 -38.20
CA LYS A 18 -5.13 11.08 -38.82
C LYS A 18 -6.16 11.81 -37.97
N GLU A 19 -6.87 11.08 -37.12
CA GLU A 19 -7.82 11.62 -36.14
C GLU A 19 -7.06 12.04 -34.88
N VAL A 20 -6.30 11.11 -34.29
CA VAL A 20 -5.54 11.33 -33.05
C VAL A 20 -4.54 12.48 -33.18
N SER A 21 -3.82 12.61 -34.30
CA SER A 21 -2.79 13.65 -34.48
C SER A 21 -3.32 15.09 -34.40
N ARG A 22 -4.63 15.31 -34.52
CA ARG A 22 -5.26 16.65 -34.38
C ARG A 22 -5.41 17.10 -32.93
N GLU A 23 -5.33 16.17 -31.98
CA GLU A 23 -5.57 16.39 -30.56
C GLU A 23 -4.29 16.33 -29.72
N VAL A 24 -3.19 15.80 -30.29
CA VAL A 24 -1.90 15.68 -29.61
C VAL A 24 -1.16 17.02 -29.66
N GLU A 25 -1.40 17.86 -28.67
CA GLU A 25 -0.65 19.12 -28.50
C GLU A 25 0.84 18.89 -28.19
N GLY A 26 1.69 19.82 -28.64
CA GLY A 26 3.12 19.87 -28.34
C GLY A 26 4.03 18.96 -29.17
N VAL A 27 3.45 18.12 -30.05
CA VAL A 27 4.17 17.13 -30.87
C VAL A 27 3.94 17.44 -32.36
N GLU A 28 5.03 17.49 -33.13
CA GLU A 28 5.01 17.48 -34.59
C GLU A 28 5.03 16.02 -35.05
N ILE A 29 3.91 15.53 -35.59
CA ILE A 29 3.73 14.10 -35.89
C ILE A 29 3.96 13.84 -37.38
N GLN A 30 4.94 12.99 -37.66
CA GLN A 30 5.14 12.34 -38.95
C GLN A 30 4.65 10.89 -38.84
N ALA A 31 4.11 10.31 -39.92
CA ALA A 31 3.61 8.94 -39.90
C ALA A 31 3.93 8.21 -41.21
N GLU A 32 4.55 7.03 -41.13
CA GLU A 32 4.85 6.15 -42.26
C GLU A 32 4.34 4.72 -41.97
N LEU A 33 3.92 3.99 -43.01
CA LEU A 33 3.51 2.59 -42.88
C LEU A 33 4.76 1.69 -42.93
N GLY A 34 4.96 0.84 -41.92
CA GLY A 34 6.11 -0.05 -41.84
C GLY A 34 5.93 -1.15 -40.80
N ASN A 35 6.27 -2.38 -41.17
CA ASN A 35 6.19 -3.57 -40.32
C ASN A 35 7.54 -4.31 -40.31
N LEU A 36 7.97 -4.78 -39.13
CA LEU A 36 9.24 -5.48 -38.89
C LEU A 36 10.43 -4.75 -39.54
N GLN A 37 11.20 -5.44 -40.40
CA GLN A 37 12.41 -4.91 -41.03
C GLN A 37 12.19 -3.61 -41.83
N THR A 38 11.00 -3.41 -42.41
CA THR A 38 10.69 -2.15 -43.13
C THR A 38 10.58 -0.96 -42.16
N GLY A 39 10.04 -1.19 -40.96
CA GLY A 39 10.00 -0.19 -39.89
C GLY A 39 11.39 0.20 -39.39
N VAL A 40 12.30 -0.79 -39.25
CA VAL A 40 13.71 -0.53 -38.89
C VAL A 40 14.42 0.38 -39.90
N GLN A 41 14.21 0.14 -41.20
CA GLN A 41 14.80 0.96 -42.27
C GLN A 41 14.28 2.41 -42.24
N ILE A 42 12.99 2.60 -42.00
CA ILE A 42 12.36 3.92 -41.86
C ILE A 42 12.91 4.63 -40.61
N ALA A 43 12.97 3.95 -39.46
CA ALA A 43 13.49 4.49 -38.20
C ALA A 43 14.95 4.97 -38.31
N ALA A 44 15.83 4.13 -38.86
CA ALA A 44 17.23 4.46 -39.07
C ALA A 44 17.45 5.57 -40.12
N ARG A 45 16.45 5.90 -40.95
CA ARG A 45 16.46 7.11 -41.80
C ARG A 45 16.07 8.33 -40.98
N ALA A 46 15.01 8.23 -40.18
CA ALA A 46 14.45 9.32 -39.40
C ALA A 46 15.38 9.82 -38.27
N GLU A 47 16.10 8.91 -37.61
CA GLU A 47 17.15 9.27 -36.64
C GLU A 47 18.19 10.22 -37.26
N ARG A 48 18.71 9.87 -38.45
CA ARG A 48 19.65 10.73 -39.20
C ARG A 48 19.04 12.04 -39.72
N GLN A 49 17.71 12.17 -39.67
CA GLN A 49 16.97 13.40 -40.00
C GLN A 49 16.63 14.23 -38.76
N GLY A 50 17.08 13.82 -37.56
CA GLY A 50 16.89 14.55 -36.31
C GLY A 50 15.46 14.43 -35.77
N ILE A 51 14.90 13.21 -35.77
CA ILE A 51 13.68 12.88 -35.04
C ILE A 51 13.96 12.85 -33.53
N ASP A 52 13.02 13.31 -32.71
CA ASP A 52 13.16 13.36 -31.24
C ASP A 52 12.73 12.05 -30.57
N VAL A 53 11.73 11.37 -31.15
CA VAL A 53 11.13 10.13 -30.61
C VAL A 53 10.49 9.31 -31.73
N ILE A 54 10.51 7.98 -31.62
CA ILE A 54 9.84 7.05 -32.53
C ILE A 54 8.75 6.29 -31.78
N ILE A 55 7.59 6.08 -32.40
CA ILE A 55 6.47 5.34 -31.85
C ILE A 55 6.09 4.21 -32.82
N SER A 56 5.96 2.98 -32.35
CA SER A 56 5.49 1.84 -33.17
C SER A 56 4.77 0.82 -32.30
N ARG A 57 4.51 -0.41 -32.79
CA ARG A 57 3.69 -1.41 -32.08
C ARG A 57 4.26 -2.83 -32.17
N GLY A 58 4.41 -3.49 -31.02
CA GLY A 58 4.82 -4.89 -30.86
C GLY A 58 6.20 -5.18 -31.43
N GLY A 59 6.35 -6.30 -32.15
CA GLY A 59 7.63 -6.74 -32.72
C GLY A 59 8.34 -5.66 -33.54
N THR A 60 7.60 -4.81 -34.27
CA THR A 60 8.19 -3.68 -35.02
C THR A 60 8.87 -2.67 -34.08
N ALA A 61 8.24 -2.31 -32.95
CA ALA A 61 8.83 -1.40 -31.97
C ALA A 61 10.11 -1.99 -31.35
N SER A 62 10.06 -3.27 -30.94
CA SER A 62 11.21 -3.99 -30.37
C SER A 62 12.41 -4.06 -31.33
N MET A 63 12.16 -4.35 -32.62
CA MET A 63 13.21 -4.36 -33.65
C MET A 63 13.79 -2.97 -33.91
N ILE A 64 12.98 -1.91 -33.87
CA ILE A 64 13.45 -0.53 -34.00
C ILE A 64 14.32 -0.15 -32.79
N GLN A 65 13.88 -0.47 -31.57
CA GLN A 65 14.59 -0.14 -30.33
C GLN A 65 16.00 -0.74 -30.26
N SER A 66 16.23 -1.89 -30.90
CA SER A 66 17.56 -2.52 -30.99
C SER A 66 18.48 -1.90 -32.06
N ALA A 67 18.01 -0.94 -32.85
CA ALA A 67 18.66 -0.43 -34.06
C ALA A 67 18.88 1.09 -34.10
N VAL A 68 18.34 1.84 -33.13
CA VAL A 68 18.46 3.31 -33.02
C VAL A 68 18.78 3.74 -31.59
N HIS A 69 19.26 4.97 -31.42
CA HIS A 69 19.65 5.59 -30.14
C HIS A 69 18.60 6.60 -29.64
N VAL A 70 17.72 7.08 -30.53
CA VAL A 70 16.55 7.89 -30.13
C VAL A 70 15.53 7.06 -29.35
N PRO A 71 14.78 7.64 -28.39
CA PRO A 71 13.76 6.91 -27.64
C PRO A 71 12.69 6.28 -28.55
N VAL A 72 12.36 5.01 -28.27
CA VAL A 72 11.33 4.24 -28.99
C VAL A 72 10.20 3.88 -28.01
N ILE A 73 8.96 4.19 -28.39
CA ILE A 73 7.76 3.91 -27.59
C ILE A 73 6.94 2.81 -28.28
N ASP A 74 6.65 1.74 -27.54
CA ASP A 74 5.75 0.67 -28.00
C ASP A 74 4.31 0.95 -27.58
N ILE A 75 3.40 1.00 -28.56
CA ILE A 75 1.95 1.13 -28.38
C ILE A 75 1.42 -0.19 -27.79
N GLN A 76 1.39 -0.28 -26.47
CA GLN A 76 0.86 -1.44 -25.76
C GLN A 76 -0.62 -1.69 -26.12
N VAL A 77 -0.99 -2.97 -26.23
CA VAL A 77 -2.39 -3.39 -26.39
C VAL A 77 -3.11 -3.15 -25.06
N SER A 78 -4.19 -2.38 -25.09
CA SER A 78 -4.96 -2.05 -23.88
C SER A 78 -6.01 -3.13 -23.56
N GLY A 79 -6.49 -3.15 -22.31
CA GLY A 79 -7.64 -3.98 -21.95
C GLY A 79 -8.90 -3.66 -22.77
N TYR A 80 -9.07 -2.40 -23.21
CA TYR A 80 -10.18 -2.00 -24.09
C TYR A 80 -10.06 -2.61 -25.49
N ASP A 81 -8.84 -2.79 -26.01
CA ASP A 81 -8.60 -3.46 -27.29
C ASP A 81 -8.99 -4.94 -27.23
N VAL A 82 -8.65 -5.60 -26.11
CA VAL A 82 -9.07 -6.98 -25.83
C VAL A 82 -10.59 -7.05 -25.68
N LEU A 83 -11.23 -6.16 -24.91
CA LEU A 83 -12.70 -6.15 -24.78
C LEU A 83 -13.40 -5.91 -26.12
N ARG A 84 -12.88 -5.00 -26.97
CA ARG A 84 -13.39 -4.75 -28.33
C ARG A 84 -13.25 -5.98 -29.23
N ILE A 85 -12.13 -6.73 -29.15
CA ILE A 85 -11.97 -7.92 -29.96
C ILE A 85 -12.82 -9.09 -29.46
N LEU A 86 -12.95 -9.27 -28.14
CA LEU A 86 -13.82 -10.28 -27.52
C LEU A 86 -15.29 -10.06 -27.87
N THR A 87 -15.75 -8.79 -27.87
CA THR A 87 -17.13 -8.43 -28.27
C THR A 87 -17.40 -8.62 -29.75
N LEU A 88 -16.42 -8.34 -30.63
CA LEU A 88 -16.50 -8.68 -32.05
C LEU A 88 -16.60 -10.21 -32.25
N VAL A 89 -15.76 -10.97 -31.54
CA VAL A 89 -15.63 -12.42 -31.71
C VAL A 89 -16.86 -13.19 -31.20
N LYS A 90 -17.63 -12.67 -30.22
CA LYS A 90 -18.93 -13.25 -29.83
C LYS A 90 -19.94 -13.41 -30.99
N SER A 91 -19.74 -12.73 -32.12
CA SER A 91 -20.60 -12.87 -33.31
C SER A 91 -20.26 -14.06 -34.20
N PHE A 92 -19.13 -14.73 -33.97
CA PHE A 92 -18.69 -15.91 -34.72
C PHE A 92 -19.19 -17.18 -34.02
N SER A 93 -19.62 -18.18 -34.80
CA SER A 93 -20.15 -19.46 -34.31
C SER A 93 -19.08 -20.53 -34.03
N GLY A 94 -17.83 -20.28 -34.44
CA GLY A 94 -16.72 -21.23 -34.34
C GLY A 94 -15.86 -21.05 -33.09
N LYS A 95 -15.13 -22.10 -32.70
CA LYS A 95 -14.15 -21.99 -31.61
C LYS A 95 -13.09 -20.94 -31.94
N SER A 96 -12.77 -20.14 -30.95
CA SER A 96 -11.89 -18.98 -31.07
C SER A 96 -10.69 -19.09 -30.14
N ALA A 97 -9.52 -18.67 -30.61
CA ALA A 97 -8.31 -18.61 -29.80
C ALA A 97 -7.60 -17.25 -29.94
N ILE A 98 -7.04 -16.75 -28.84
CA ILE A 98 -6.14 -15.60 -28.82
C ILE A 98 -4.70 -16.11 -28.83
N VAL A 99 -3.92 -15.65 -29.80
CA VAL A 99 -2.56 -16.09 -30.07
C VAL A 99 -1.66 -14.86 -30.13
N GLY A 100 -0.66 -14.79 -29.25
CA GLY A 100 0.25 -13.64 -29.21
C GLY A 100 1.36 -13.74 -28.18
N PHE A 101 2.20 -12.70 -28.16
CA PHE A 101 3.28 -12.55 -27.20
C PHE A 101 2.77 -12.32 -25.76
N PRO A 102 3.60 -12.50 -24.71
CA PRO A 102 3.17 -12.46 -23.31
C PRO A 102 2.44 -11.17 -22.90
N ASN A 103 2.83 -10.03 -23.49
CA ASN A 103 2.21 -8.71 -23.27
C ASN A 103 0.75 -8.63 -23.74
N ILE A 104 0.30 -9.57 -24.60
CA ILE A 104 -1.08 -9.67 -25.09
C ILE A 104 -1.78 -10.88 -24.47
N SER A 105 -1.15 -12.05 -24.49
CA SER A 105 -1.80 -13.32 -24.12
C SER A 105 -2.15 -13.41 -22.63
N GLN A 106 -1.31 -12.87 -21.74
CA GLN A 106 -1.55 -12.92 -20.29
C GLN A 106 -2.72 -12.04 -19.88
N GLY A 107 -2.74 -10.77 -20.31
CA GLY A 107 -3.86 -9.86 -20.03
C GLY A 107 -5.18 -10.36 -20.62
N ALA A 108 -5.14 -10.94 -21.83
CA ALA A 108 -6.30 -11.59 -22.43
C ALA A 108 -6.80 -12.78 -21.60
N ALA A 109 -5.92 -13.63 -21.07
CA ALA A 109 -6.28 -14.78 -20.25
C ALA A 109 -6.98 -14.35 -18.95
N THR A 110 -6.49 -13.31 -18.30
CA THR A 110 -7.12 -12.75 -17.10
C THR A 110 -8.50 -12.17 -17.41
N ILE A 111 -8.66 -11.40 -18.49
CA ILE A 111 -9.96 -10.84 -18.90
C ILE A 111 -10.96 -11.97 -19.25
N CYS A 112 -10.52 -13.02 -19.94
CA CYS A 112 -11.40 -14.15 -20.28
C CYS A 112 -11.88 -14.90 -19.03
N LYS A 113 -11.00 -15.11 -18.04
CA LYS A 113 -11.35 -15.73 -16.75
C LYS A 113 -12.27 -14.85 -15.89
N LEU A 114 -12.07 -13.54 -15.86
CA LEU A 114 -12.88 -12.61 -15.05
C LEU A 114 -14.30 -12.42 -15.60
N LEU A 115 -14.51 -12.67 -16.89
CA LEU A 115 -15.76 -12.42 -17.60
C LEU A 115 -16.39 -13.71 -18.22
N ASP A 116 -15.93 -14.89 -17.78
CA ASP A 116 -16.37 -16.21 -18.22
C ASP A 116 -16.47 -16.39 -19.75
N PHE A 117 -15.42 -15.99 -20.49
CA PHE A 117 -15.30 -16.24 -21.93
C PHE A 117 -14.60 -17.59 -22.22
N ASP A 118 -15.26 -18.44 -23.01
CA ASP A 118 -14.70 -19.69 -23.54
C ASP A 118 -13.81 -19.42 -24.78
N ILE A 119 -12.62 -18.86 -24.55
CA ILE A 119 -11.62 -18.54 -25.59
C ILE A 119 -10.24 -19.02 -25.13
N GLU A 120 -9.59 -19.88 -25.92
CA GLU A 120 -8.26 -20.43 -25.60
C GLU A 120 -7.17 -19.37 -25.84
N THR A 121 -6.37 -19.05 -24.82
CA THR A 121 -5.21 -18.14 -24.94
C THR A 121 -3.90 -18.91 -25.07
N VAL A 122 -3.18 -18.68 -26.16
CA VAL A 122 -1.87 -19.28 -26.45
C VAL A 122 -0.78 -18.20 -26.47
N THR A 123 0.27 -18.41 -25.68
CA THR A 123 1.45 -17.54 -25.64
C THR A 123 2.52 -18.03 -26.61
N ILE A 124 3.15 -17.08 -27.31
CA ILE A 124 4.27 -17.28 -28.23
C ILE A 124 5.48 -16.46 -27.74
N HIS A 125 6.70 -16.95 -27.94
CA HIS A 125 7.91 -16.22 -27.58
C HIS A 125 8.76 -15.83 -28.81
N HIS A 126 8.67 -16.57 -29.91
CA HIS A 126 9.38 -16.27 -31.17
C HIS A 126 8.48 -16.49 -32.39
N ASP A 127 8.73 -15.76 -33.47
CA ASP A 127 7.98 -15.86 -34.74
C ASP A 127 7.94 -17.29 -35.33
N GLN A 128 8.95 -18.11 -35.00
CA GLN A 128 9.03 -19.51 -35.44
C GLN A 128 7.96 -20.40 -34.77
N ASP A 129 7.62 -20.11 -33.51
CA ASP A 129 6.63 -20.89 -32.73
C ASP A 129 5.22 -20.76 -33.33
N VAL A 130 4.94 -19.64 -34.02
CA VAL A 130 3.61 -19.27 -34.57
C VAL A 130 3.03 -20.40 -35.41
N THR A 131 3.83 -20.99 -36.31
CA THR A 131 3.32 -22.01 -37.25
C THR A 131 2.94 -23.30 -36.52
N GLU A 132 3.75 -23.76 -35.57
CA GLU A 132 3.47 -24.96 -34.76
C GLU A 132 2.21 -24.78 -33.91
N LYS A 133 2.09 -23.65 -33.20
CA LYS A 133 0.92 -23.39 -32.34
C LYS A 133 -0.37 -23.25 -33.13
N LEU A 134 -0.33 -22.62 -34.31
CA LEU A 134 -1.50 -22.50 -35.18
C LEU A 134 -1.95 -23.84 -35.78
N LEU A 135 -1.01 -24.77 -36.07
CA LEU A 135 -1.36 -26.13 -36.48
C LEU A 135 -2.05 -26.90 -35.36
N ALA A 136 -1.53 -26.84 -34.13
CA ALA A 136 -2.15 -27.48 -32.97
C ALA A 136 -3.55 -26.93 -32.65
N LEU A 137 -3.79 -25.63 -32.85
CA LEU A 137 -5.13 -25.03 -32.71
C LEU A 137 -6.09 -25.51 -33.81
N LYS A 138 -5.60 -25.68 -35.05
CA LYS A 138 -6.40 -26.24 -36.15
C LYS A 138 -6.84 -27.69 -35.86
N GLU A 139 -5.98 -28.51 -35.26
CA GLU A 139 -6.34 -29.87 -34.81
C GLU A 139 -7.43 -29.89 -33.72
N LYS A 140 -7.51 -28.84 -32.90
CA LYS A 140 -8.58 -28.64 -31.90
C LYS A 140 -9.93 -28.13 -32.47
N ASN A 141 -10.01 -27.97 -33.79
CA ASN A 141 -11.10 -27.31 -34.53
C ASN A 141 -11.30 -25.84 -34.13
N VAL A 142 -10.22 -25.08 -33.95
CA VAL A 142 -10.29 -23.61 -33.87
C VAL A 142 -10.47 -23.04 -35.28
N GLU A 143 -11.52 -22.23 -35.46
CA GLU A 143 -11.86 -21.60 -36.74
C GLU A 143 -11.39 -20.15 -36.79
N VAL A 144 -11.40 -19.46 -35.64
CA VAL A 144 -11.07 -18.03 -35.52
C VAL A 144 -9.80 -17.85 -34.68
N VAL A 145 -8.81 -17.18 -35.25
CA VAL A 145 -7.54 -16.86 -34.58
C VAL A 145 -7.41 -15.35 -34.44
N ILE A 146 -7.29 -14.89 -33.20
CA ILE A 146 -7.14 -13.49 -32.83
C ILE A 146 -5.68 -13.25 -32.51
N GLY A 147 -5.01 -12.31 -33.18
CA GLY A 147 -3.58 -12.09 -32.95
C GLY A 147 -3.02 -10.80 -33.52
N ASP A 148 -1.70 -10.73 -33.69
CA ASP A 148 -1.02 -9.64 -34.37
C ASP A 148 -0.97 -9.81 -35.90
N VAL A 149 -0.29 -8.90 -36.60
CA VAL A 149 -0.22 -8.90 -38.08
C VAL A 149 0.37 -10.22 -38.60
N VAL A 150 1.48 -10.67 -37.99
CA VAL A 150 2.19 -11.91 -38.36
C VAL A 150 1.30 -13.13 -38.13
N THR A 151 0.72 -13.24 -36.93
CA THR A 151 -0.18 -14.35 -36.54
C THR A 151 -1.39 -14.44 -37.47
N VAL A 152 -2.01 -13.31 -37.80
CA VAL A 152 -3.19 -13.24 -38.69
C VAL A 152 -2.84 -13.66 -40.13
N GLU A 153 -1.66 -13.31 -40.63
CA GLU A 153 -1.20 -13.76 -41.95
C GLU A 153 -0.95 -15.28 -41.99
N TYR A 154 -0.31 -15.84 -40.97
CA TYR A 154 -0.11 -17.30 -40.89
C TYR A 154 -1.43 -18.07 -40.70
N ALA A 155 -2.35 -17.56 -39.88
CA ALA A 155 -3.68 -18.17 -39.69
C ALA A 155 -4.45 -18.25 -41.02
N LYS A 156 -4.43 -17.16 -41.82
CA LYS A 156 -5.04 -17.12 -43.15
C LYS A 156 -4.39 -18.11 -44.13
N LYS A 157 -3.06 -18.23 -44.13
CA LYS A 157 -2.32 -19.23 -44.94
C LYS A 157 -2.72 -20.68 -44.58
N LEU A 158 -3.06 -20.93 -43.32
CA LEU A 158 -3.54 -22.23 -42.83
C LEU A 158 -5.05 -22.45 -43.02
N GLY A 159 -5.78 -21.48 -43.60
CA GLY A 159 -7.22 -21.58 -43.86
C GLY A 159 -8.12 -21.26 -42.66
N MET A 160 -7.59 -20.61 -41.62
CA MET A 160 -8.36 -20.13 -40.46
C MET A 160 -8.74 -18.65 -40.63
N THR A 161 -9.82 -18.22 -39.97
CA THR A 161 -10.25 -16.82 -39.94
C THR A 161 -9.33 -16.01 -39.02
N GLY A 162 -8.34 -15.32 -39.60
CA GLY A 162 -7.44 -14.43 -38.86
C GLY A 162 -8.05 -13.05 -38.59
N VAL A 163 -8.20 -12.71 -37.30
CA VAL A 163 -8.73 -11.44 -36.76
C VAL A 163 -7.61 -10.66 -36.07
N LEU A 164 -7.38 -9.41 -36.49
CA LEU A 164 -6.29 -8.58 -35.96
C LEU A 164 -6.71 -7.88 -34.66
N ILE A 165 -5.89 -7.99 -33.62
CA ILE A 165 -5.96 -7.15 -32.42
C ILE A 165 -5.48 -5.76 -32.80
N THR A 166 -6.44 -4.87 -33.07
CA THR A 166 -6.18 -3.46 -33.38
C THR A 166 -5.96 -2.66 -32.09
N SER A 167 -5.06 -1.69 -32.15
CA SER A 167 -4.81 -0.73 -31.08
C SER A 167 -5.82 0.42 -31.19
N GLY A 168 -6.43 0.77 -30.06
CA GLY A 168 -7.44 1.81 -29.96
C GLY A 168 -6.88 3.21 -29.88
N ARG A 169 -7.78 4.18 -29.82
CA ARG A 169 -7.48 5.61 -29.66
C ARG A 169 -6.78 5.86 -28.33
N GLU A 170 -7.21 5.15 -27.30
CA GLU A 170 -6.70 5.14 -25.94
C GLU A 170 -5.23 4.70 -25.90
N ALA A 171 -4.90 3.62 -26.61
CA ALA A 171 -3.53 3.10 -26.71
C ALA A 171 -2.60 4.08 -27.43
N LEU A 172 -3.06 4.71 -28.52
CA LEU A 172 -2.29 5.74 -29.22
C LEU A 172 -2.08 7.00 -28.37
N MET A 173 -3.12 7.53 -27.72
CA MET A 173 -3.01 8.69 -26.83
C MET A 173 -2.05 8.41 -25.67
N SER A 174 -2.15 7.23 -25.05
CA SER A 174 -1.22 6.79 -24.00
C SER A 174 0.23 6.74 -24.49
N ALA A 175 0.46 6.22 -25.71
CA ALA A 175 1.80 6.19 -26.32
C ALA A 175 2.34 7.60 -26.64
N PHE A 176 1.50 8.55 -27.06
CA PHE A 176 1.94 9.95 -27.24
C PHE A 176 2.25 10.65 -25.92
N ASP A 177 1.49 10.39 -24.86
CA ASP A 177 1.80 10.96 -23.54
C ASP A 177 3.02 10.30 -22.90
N GLU A 178 3.27 9.01 -23.16
CA GLU A 178 4.52 8.36 -22.80
C GLU A 178 5.71 8.93 -23.60
N ALA A 179 5.56 9.15 -24.91
CA ALA A 179 6.57 9.82 -25.73
C ALA A 179 6.92 11.22 -25.17
N LYS A 180 5.93 12.00 -24.74
CA LYS A 180 6.16 13.31 -24.07
C LYS A 180 6.89 13.15 -22.73
N ARG A 181 6.56 12.13 -21.92
CA ARG A 181 7.23 11.85 -20.63
C ARG A 181 8.69 11.43 -20.84
N VAL A 182 8.91 10.41 -21.65
CA VAL A 182 10.25 9.87 -21.97
C VAL A 182 11.12 10.95 -22.60
N TYR A 183 10.61 11.73 -23.56
CA TYR A 183 11.37 12.82 -24.16
C TYR A 183 11.77 13.90 -23.13
N LYS A 184 10.87 14.29 -22.21
CA LYS A 184 11.20 15.25 -21.14
C LYS A 184 12.30 14.72 -20.22
N VAL A 185 12.24 13.44 -19.83
CA VAL A 185 13.28 12.80 -19.00
C VAL A 185 14.60 12.72 -19.76
N PHE A 186 14.58 12.28 -21.03
CA PHE A 186 15.75 12.21 -21.90
C PHE A 186 16.39 13.59 -22.12
N GLN A 187 15.59 14.63 -22.34
CA GLN A 187 16.07 16.01 -22.48
C GLN A 187 16.66 16.55 -21.16
N ALA A 188 16.02 16.26 -20.02
CA ALA A 188 16.53 16.64 -18.70
C ALA A 188 17.87 15.95 -18.41
N LEU A 189 17.97 14.62 -18.60
CA LEU A 189 19.22 13.87 -18.43
C LEU A 189 20.35 14.41 -19.32
N ASN A 190 20.08 14.68 -20.60
CA ASN A 190 21.08 15.27 -21.50
C ASN A 190 21.49 16.69 -21.07
N LYS A 191 20.58 17.48 -20.51
CA LYS A 191 20.88 18.80 -19.95
C LYS A 191 21.72 18.68 -18.67
N ASP A 192 21.39 17.75 -17.79
CA ASP A 192 22.11 17.53 -16.54
C ASP A 192 23.52 16.97 -16.79
N VAL A 193 23.68 16.02 -17.71
CA VAL A 193 24.99 15.54 -18.18
C VAL A 193 25.83 16.68 -18.77
N SER A 194 25.21 17.58 -19.55
CA SER A 194 25.88 18.78 -20.07
C SER A 194 26.28 19.76 -18.95
N LEU A 195 25.43 19.92 -17.93
CA LEU A 195 25.70 20.75 -16.76
C LEU A 195 26.80 20.16 -15.88
N TYR A 196 26.79 18.85 -15.60
CA TYR A 196 27.83 18.18 -14.82
C TYR A 196 29.19 18.26 -15.51
N ARG A 197 29.24 18.02 -16.83
CA ARG A 197 30.46 18.28 -17.62
C ARG A 197 30.92 19.73 -17.46
N SER A 198 30.01 20.69 -17.58
CA SER A 198 30.34 22.11 -17.37
C SER A 198 30.89 22.39 -15.97
N ILE A 199 30.29 21.82 -14.91
CA ILE A 199 30.77 21.97 -13.53
C ILE A 199 32.18 21.40 -13.39
N LEU A 200 32.44 20.20 -13.92
CA LEU A 200 33.76 19.58 -13.88
C LEU A 200 34.83 20.47 -14.56
N GLU A 201 34.53 21.04 -15.74
CA GLU A 201 35.43 21.98 -16.43
C GLU A 201 35.71 23.32 -15.69
N PHE A 202 34.83 23.68 -14.75
CA PHE A 202 34.93 24.90 -13.93
C PHE A 202 35.39 24.67 -12.48
N ASP A 203 35.40 23.44 -11.94
CA ASP A 203 35.96 23.15 -10.60
C ASP A 203 37.44 23.56 -10.57
N GLU A 204 37.86 24.20 -9.48
CA GLU A 204 39.23 24.71 -9.31
C GLU A 204 40.23 23.60 -8.91
N ARG A 205 39.73 22.42 -8.53
CA ARG A 205 40.55 21.24 -8.25
C ARG A 205 40.84 20.46 -9.52
N ALA A 206 41.99 19.78 -9.52
CA ALA A 206 42.31 18.82 -10.57
C ALA A 206 41.48 17.54 -10.38
N ILE A 207 40.68 17.18 -11.39
CA ILE A 207 39.82 15.99 -11.40
C ILE A 207 40.15 15.10 -12.60
N ALA A 208 40.30 13.80 -12.35
CA ALA A 208 40.45 12.79 -13.38
C ALA A 208 39.74 11.48 -13.07
N ILE A 209 39.49 10.72 -14.14
CA ILE A 209 38.94 9.38 -14.14
C ILE A 209 39.87 8.50 -14.97
N MET A 210 40.38 7.42 -14.37
CA MET A 210 41.22 6.43 -15.04
C MET A 210 40.56 5.05 -15.02
N ASN A 211 40.79 4.22 -16.04
CA ASN A 211 40.36 2.82 -16.01
C ASN A 211 41.30 1.96 -15.14
N GLN A 212 40.97 0.68 -14.95
CA GLN A 212 41.79 -0.26 -14.17
C GLN A 212 43.22 -0.49 -14.74
N GLN A 213 43.46 -0.11 -16.00
CA GLN A 213 44.75 -0.18 -16.67
C GLN A 213 45.60 1.11 -16.47
N GLY A 214 45.07 2.13 -15.80
CA GLY A 214 45.72 3.43 -15.59
C GLY A 214 45.60 4.39 -16.77
N GLU A 215 44.77 4.06 -17.77
CA GLU A 215 44.53 4.93 -18.92
C GLU A 215 43.46 5.98 -18.57
N LEU A 216 43.65 7.21 -19.05
CA LEU A 216 42.76 8.33 -18.77
C LEU A 216 41.45 8.23 -19.56
N VAL A 217 40.33 8.07 -18.85
CA VAL A 217 38.97 8.01 -19.41
C VAL A 217 38.36 9.41 -19.52
N TYR A 218 38.63 10.27 -18.54
CA TYR A 218 38.20 11.68 -18.53
C TYR A 218 39.15 12.52 -17.65
N CYS A 219 39.31 13.80 -17.97
CA CYS A 219 39.87 14.80 -17.07
C CYS A 219 39.18 16.15 -17.27
N ASN A 220 39.20 17.00 -16.25
CA ASN A 220 38.76 18.38 -16.39
C ASN A 220 39.90 19.30 -16.86
N ARG A 221 39.54 20.50 -17.34
CA ARG A 221 40.46 21.58 -17.73
C ARG A 221 41.58 21.85 -16.72
N VAL A 222 41.30 21.85 -15.42
CA VAL A 222 42.34 22.13 -14.40
C VAL A 222 43.35 20.99 -14.35
N PHE A 223 42.89 19.75 -14.27
CA PHE A 223 43.77 18.58 -14.34
C PHE A 223 44.57 18.58 -15.63
N ASN A 224 43.93 18.78 -16.79
CA ASN A 224 44.61 18.82 -18.08
C ASN A 224 45.72 19.90 -18.14
N ASN A 225 45.47 21.09 -17.58
CA ASN A 225 46.41 22.21 -17.63
C ASN A 225 47.53 22.16 -16.58
N GLN A 226 47.24 21.69 -15.37
CA GLN A 226 48.20 21.67 -14.25
C GLN A 226 48.95 20.33 -14.13
N VAL A 227 48.33 19.23 -14.58
CA VAL A 227 48.81 17.85 -14.35
C VAL A 227 48.89 17.02 -15.65
N GLY A 228 48.04 17.29 -16.64
CA GLY A 228 47.66 16.43 -17.77
C GLY A 228 48.81 15.87 -18.60
N GLU A 229 49.61 16.74 -19.23
CA GLU A 229 50.74 16.30 -20.09
C GLU A 229 51.88 15.59 -19.30
N LYS A 230 51.84 15.63 -17.96
CA LYS A 230 52.96 15.21 -17.08
C LYS A 230 52.74 13.86 -16.38
N ILE A 231 51.54 13.27 -16.52
CA ILE A 231 51.16 12.02 -15.83
C ILE A 231 51.77 10.77 -16.47
N ALA A 232 52.04 10.78 -17.76
CA ALA A 232 52.70 9.66 -18.46
C ALA A 232 54.10 9.32 -17.91
N THR A 233 54.63 10.14 -17.00
CA THR A 233 55.93 9.99 -16.31
C THR A 233 55.83 9.77 -14.80
N LEU A 234 54.64 9.75 -14.19
CA LEU A 234 54.46 9.68 -12.73
C LEU A 234 54.02 8.28 -12.25
N ASN A 235 55.00 7.43 -11.91
CA ASN A 235 54.74 6.11 -11.31
C ASN A 235 53.88 6.19 -10.03
N GLU A 236 54.01 7.26 -9.24
CA GLU A 236 53.33 7.45 -7.95
C GLU A 236 51.80 7.55 -8.10
N MET A 237 51.30 8.11 -9.21
CA MET A 237 49.86 8.18 -9.48
C MET A 237 49.29 6.79 -9.79
N ASN A 238 50.01 6.00 -10.59
CA ASN A 238 49.64 4.60 -10.86
C ASN A 238 49.66 3.76 -9.57
N GLU A 239 50.59 4.02 -8.64
CA GLU A 239 50.56 3.37 -7.33
C GLU A 239 49.32 3.75 -6.51
N VAL A 240 48.88 5.02 -6.51
CA VAL A 240 47.63 5.42 -5.85
C VAL A 240 46.44 4.68 -6.47
N VAL A 241 46.33 4.65 -7.80
CA VAL A 241 45.28 3.91 -8.53
C VAL A 241 45.30 2.42 -8.16
N HIS A 242 46.47 1.77 -8.19
CA HIS A 242 46.60 0.36 -7.82
C HIS A 242 46.29 0.09 -6.34
N ARG A 243 46.69 0.97 -5.40
CA ARG A 243 46.32 0.87 -3.98
C ARG A 243 44.80 0.98 -3.80
N THR A 244 44.16 1.92 -4.48
CA THR A 244 42.70 2.14 -4.42
C THR A 244 41.92 0.94 -4.98
N ILE A 245 42.38 0.34 -6.08
CA ILE A 245 41.80 -0.89 -6.63
C ILE A 245 41.98 -2.06 -5.66
N ALA A 246 43.14 -2.18 -5.02
CA ALA A 246 43.46 -3.28 -4.11
C ALA A 246 42.74 -3.15 -2.75
N SER A 247 42.57 -1.93 -2.22
CA SER A 247 41.91 -1.70 -0.94
C SER A 247 40.38 -1.60 -1.05
N GLN A 248 39.85 -1.17 -2.21
CA GLN A 248 38.44 -0.88 -2.46
C GLN A 248 37.84 0.20 -1.54
N HIS A 249 38.67 0.97 -0.85
CA HIS A 249 38.24 2.07 0.04
C HIS A 249 38.61 3.42 -0.57
N VAL A 250 38.21 4.51 0.10
CA VAL A 250 38.74 5.84 -0.20
C VAL A 250 40.18 5.89 0.29
N GLU A 251 41.12 6.06 -0.62
CA GLU A 251 42.54 6.26 -0.30
C GLU A 251 42.86 7.75 -0.35
N GLU A 252 43.43 8.27 0.73
CA GLU A 252 43.89 9.65 0.85
C GLU A 252 45.42 9.65 0.90
N ALA A 253 46.05 10.21 -0.14
CA ALA A 253 47.49 10.22 -0.31
C ALA A 253 47.99 11.66 -0.48
N LEU A 254 48.92 12.08 0.37
CA LEU A 254 49.62 13.35 0.18
C LEU A 254 50.71 13.15 -0.89
N LEU A 255 50.47 13.60 -2.12
CA LEU A 255 51.45 13.58 -3.21
C LEU A 255 52.17 14.92 -3.30
N PHE A 256 53.45 14.87 -3.68
CA PHE A 256 54.29 16.05 -3.85
C PHE A 256 54.51 16.32 -5.34
N ILE A 257 53.68 17.19 -5.92
CA ILE A 257 53.64 17.45 -7.36
C ILE A 257 54.26 18.83 -7.61
N GLU A 258 55.36 18.86 -8.36
CA GLU A 258 56.13 20.06 -8.77
C GLU A 258 56.52 21.06 -7.65
N GLY A 259 56.53 20.63 -6.38
CA GLY A 259 56.94 21.47 -5.25
C GLY A 259 55.84 21.72 -4.21
N GLU A 260 54.61 21.30 -4.49
CA GLU A 260 53.45 21.54 -3.63
C GLU A 260 52.87 20.24 -3.07
N LEU A 261 52.28 20.33 -1.86
CA LEU A 261 51.65 19.21 -1.19
C LEU A 261 50.16 19.17 -1.55
N TRP A 262 49.80 18.15 -2.32
CA TRP A 262 48.43 17.90 -2.77
C TRP A 262 47.84 16.75 -1.97
N ASN A 263 46.67 16.98 -1.39
CA ASN A 263 45.85 15.92 -0.86
C ASN A 263 45.12 15.24 -2.02
N VAL A 264 45.56 14.04 -2.38
CA VAL A 264 44.99 13.23 -3.46
C VAL A 264 44.03 12.23 -2.84
N VAL A 265 42.75 12.55 -2.92
CA VAL A 265 41.65 11.66 -2.52
C VAL A 265 41.25 10.86 -3.75
N SER A 266 41.32 9.53 -3.61
CA SER A 266 41.06 8.60 -4.69
C SER A 266 40.05 7.54 -4.28
N ARG A 267 39.20 7.13 -5.23
CA ARG A 267 38.12 6.18 -4.96
C ARG A 267 37.79 5.34 -6.20
N LEU A 268 37.56 4.05 -5.99
CA LEU A 268 37.01 3.16 -7.01
C LEU A 268 35.51 3.41 -7.20
N ASP A 269 35.08 3.59 -8.46
CA ASP A 269 33.69 3.67 -8.89
C ASP A 269 33.47 2.77 -10.12
N GLY A 270 32.90 1.58 -9.89
CA GLY A 270 32.76 0.54 -10.90
C GLY A 270 34.12 0.08 -11.45
N GLU A 271 34.31 0.24 -12.77
CA GLU A 271 35.54 -0.11 -13.48
C GLU A 271 36.55 1.05 -13.58
N ASN A 272 36.29 2.18 -12.90
CA ASN A 272 37.12 3.37 -12.96
C ASN A 272 37.61 3.81 -11.57
N VAL A 273 38.73 4.52 -11.52
CA VAL A 273 39.21 5.24 -10.32
C VAL A 273 39.06 6.74 -10.54
N LEU A 274 38.32 7.38 -9.65
CA LEU A 274 38.17 8.84 -9.57
C LEU A 274 39.29 9.41 -8.69
N LEU A 275 39.84 10.54 -9.13
CA LEU A 275 40.93 11.25 -8.47
C LEU A 275 40.52 12.72 -8.25
N TYR A 276 40.61 13.19 -7.01
CA TYR A 276 40.42 14.58 -6.59
C TYR A 276 41.68 15.08 -5.90
N LEU A 277 42.15 16.29 -6.22
CA LEU A 277 43.37 16.86 -5.66
C LEU A 277 43.10 18.25 -5.03
N GLU A 278 43.41 18.44 -3.74
CA GLU A 278 43.13 19.68 -2.98
C GLU A 278 44.11 19.98 -1.80
N HIS A 279 43.82 20.98 -0.96
CA HIS A 279 44.59 21.42 0.23
C HIS A 279 43.66 21.47 1.52
N TYR A 280 44.15 21.41 2.79
CA TYR A 280 43.49 20.64 3.92
C TYR A 280 43.23 21.29 5.37
N THR A 281 42.01 21.16 6.04
CA THR A 281 41.60 21.52 7.51
C THR A 281 40.20 21.00 8.16
N PRO A 282 39.89 20.99 9.54
CA PRO A 282 38.63 20.43 10.24
C PRO A 282 37.99 21.03 11.62
N THR A 283 36.72 20.70 12.11
CA THR A 283 36.09 20.58 13.54
C THR A 283 34.46 20.49 13.73
N LEU A 284 33.78 20.29 14.94
CA LEU A 284 32.36 19.68 15.24
C LEU A 284 31.41 20.04 16.52
N ASP A 285 30.08 19.60 16.63
CA ASP A 285 29.21 18.95 17.78
C ASP A 285 27.71 19.41 18.29
N ASP A 286 26.73 18.55 18.83
CA ASP A 286 25.41 18.80 19.68
C ASP A 286 24.41 17.59 20.14
N ASN A 287 23.34 17.72 21.04
CA ASN A 287 22.25 16.67 21.42
C ASN A 287 20.98 16.93 22.40
N GLN A 288 19.73 16.34 22.23
CA GLN A 288 18.59 16.17 23.27
C GLN A 288 17.28 15.35 22.87
N GLN A 289 16.58 14.55 23.75
CA GLN A 289 15.22 13.92 23.47
C GLN A 289 14.49 13.21 24.67
N ARG A 290 13.13 13.09 24.74
CA ARG A 290 12.42 12.00 25.51
C ARG A 290 10.88 11.70 25.51
N TYR A 291 9.93 12.60 25.20
CA TYR A 291 8.69 12.72 26.01
C TYR A 291 7.35 11.95 25.70
N GLU A 292 7.26 11.05 24.72
CA GLU A 292 6.08 11.01 23.81
C GLU A 292 4.90 9.99 24.03
N GLN A 293 4.81 9.22 25.13
CA GLN A 293 4.06 7.93 25.08
C GLN A 293 2.59 7.85 25.58
N ALA A 294 2.03 8.85 26.28
CA ALA A 294 0.75 8.67 27.03
C ALA A 294 -0.49 9.34 26.42
N ILE A 295 -0.34 10.32 25.52
CA ILE A 295 -1.45 11.13 24.99
C ILE A 295 -1.42 11.08 23.46
N ASP A 296 -2.52 10.64 22.85
CA ASP A 296 -2.71 10.66 21.39
C ASP A 296 -3.49 11.94 21.02
N VAL A 297 -2.75 13.01 20.72
CA VAL A 297 -3.30 14.31 20.29
C VAL A 297 -3.39 14.32 18.77
N ARG A 298 -4.62 14.40 18.24
CA ARG A 298 -4.84 14.43 16.79
C ARG A 298 -5.43 15.76 16.35
N GLN A 299 -4.60 16.55 15.67
CA GLN A 299 -5.01 17.80 15.04
C GLN A 299 -5.90 17.52 13.82
N THR A 300 -5.56 16.49 13.04
CA THR A 300 -6.37 16.02 11.91
C THR A 300 -6.70 14.53 12.09
N LEU A 301 -7.89 14.16 11.63
CA LEU A 301 -8.34 12.78 11.50
C LEU A 301 -9.03 12.65 10.14
N PRO A 302 -8.75 11.60 9.35
CA PRO A 302 -9.55 11.31 8.17
C PRO A 302 -11.01 11.08 8.61
N PRO A 303 -12.01 11.58 7.86
CA PRO A 303 -13.41 11.41 8.21
C PRO A 303 -13.81 9.93 8.08
N MET A 304 -13.84 9.22 9.20
CA MET A 304 -14.23 7.82 9.25
C MET A 304 -15.76 7.72 9.32
N VAL A 305 -16.37 7.16 8.29
CA VAL A 305 -17.83 6.94 8.24
C VAL A 305 -18.19 5.64 8.93
N LEU A 306 -19.20 5.67 9.78
CA LEU A 306 -19.87 4.47 10.29
C LEU A 306 -20.72 3.88 9.15
N SER A 307 -20.18 2.94 8.39
CA SER A 307 -20.88 2.38 7.22
C SER A 307 -22.01 1.41 7.63
N GLY A 308 -23.13 1.48 6.91
CA GLY A 308 -24.28 0.59 7.03
C GLY A 308 -25.51 1.14 6.30
N LYS A 309 -26.56 0.33 6.18
CA LYS A 309 -27.84 0.64 5.51
C LYS A 309 -29.07 0.24 6.33
N SER A 310 -28.88 -0.38 7.50
CA SER A 310 -29.97 -0.76 8.40
C SER A 310 -30.63 0.47 9.04
N GLY A 311 -31.96 0.45 9.22
CA GLY A 311 -32.67 1.56 9.91
C GLY A 311 -32.18 1.78 11.36
N ALA A 312 -31.56 0.76 11.97
CA ALA A 312 -30.90 0.85 13.26
C ALA A 312 -29.64 1.74 13.23
N ILE A 313 -28.84 1.70 12.16
CA ILE A 313 -27.67 2.58 12.00
C ILE A 313 -28.08 3.98 11.51
N GLU A 314 -29.12 4.10 10.69
CA GLU A 314 -29.70 5.40 10.31
C GLU A 314 -30.18 6.20 11.53
N THR A 315 -30.78 5.52 12.51
CA THR A 315 -31.17 6.13 13.80
C THR A 315 -29.95 6.67 14.55
N VAL A 316 -28.82 5.95 14.55
CA VAL A 316 -27.55 6.43 15.14
C VAL A 316 -27.02 7.65 14.37
N HIS A 317 -27.04 7.63 13.02
CA HIS A 317 -26.62 8.77 12.21
C HIS A 317 -27.46 10.02 12.48
N LYS A 318 -28.78 9.87 12.60
CA LYS A 318 -29.69 10.98 12.92
C LYS A 318 -29.33 11.61 14.28
N LEU A 319 -29.18 10.80 15.32
CA LEU A 319 -28.76 11.28 16.65
C LEU A 319 -27.38 11.95 16.61
N VAL A 320 -26.42 11.42 15.85
CA VAL A 320 -25.10 12.03 15.66
C VAL A 320 -25.22 13.40 14.97
N GLN A 321 -26.04 13.53 13.93
CA GLN A 321 -26.25 14.80 13.22
C GLN A 321 -26.95 15.84 14.08
N GLU A 322 -28.02 15.45 14.78
CA GLU A 322 -28.75 16.31 15.71
C GLU A 322 -27.85 16.80 16.86
N HIS A 323 -27.02 15.92 17.43
CA HIS A 323 -26.24 16.21 18.63
C HIS A 323 -24.78 16.60 18.42
N ALA A 324 -24.25 16.62 17.19
CA ALA A 324 -22.84 16.94 16.95
C ALA A 324 -22.42 18.36 17.40
N GLN A 325 -23.26 19.37 17.16
CA GLN A 325 -22.93 20.78 17.45
C GLN A 325 -23.26 21.21 18.89
N HIS A 326 -24.15 20.46 19.57
CA HIS A 326 -24.58 20.71 20.93
C HIS A 326 -23.41 20.61 21.94
N PRO A 327 -23.26 21.53 22.93
CA PRO A 327 -22.16 21.51 23.90
C PRO A 327 -22.26 20.39 24.95
N GLU A 328 -23.44 19.78 25.12
CA GLU A 328 -23.71 18.78 26.15
C GLU A 328 -22.88 17.49 25.97
N PRO A 329 -22.53 16.79 27.08
CA PRO A 329 -21.86 15.50 27.02
C PRO A 329 -22.67 14.44 26.27
N ILE A 330 -21.97 13.61 25.49
CA ILE A 330 -22.57 12.48 24.75
C ILE A 330 -22.03 11.16 25.28
N TRP A 331 -22.96 10.29 25.69
CA TRP A 331 -22.69 8.93 26.14
C TRP A 331 -22.96 7.92 25.02
N ILE A 332 -21.94 7.17 24.63
CA ILE A 332 -22.01 6.15 23.59
C ILE A 332 -22.00 4.75 24.22
N SER A 333 -23.15 4.08 24.24
CA SER A 333 -23.28 2.69 24.71
C SER A 333 -23.24 1.69 23.56
N GLY A 334 -23.04 0.41 23.90
CA GLY A 334 -23.03 -0.71 22.96
C GLY A 334 -21.91 -1.70 23.27
N GLU A 335 -21.95 -2.88 22.66
CA GLU A 335 -21.01 -3.97 22.90
C GLU A 335 -19.55 -3.65 22.49
N PRO A 336 -18.56 -4.47 22.89
CA PRO A 336 -17.23 -4.41 22.32
C PRO A 336 -17.25 -4.61 20.80
N GLY A 337 -16.51 -3.77 20.08
CA GLY A 337 -16.32 -3.92 18.62
C GLY A 337 -17.40 -3.32 17.71
N VAL A 338 -18.50 -2.76 18.23
CA VAL A 338 -19.62 -2.21 17.42
C VAL A 338 -19.32 -0.94 16.61
N GLY A 339 -18.23 -0.22 16.92
CA GLY A 339 -17.84 1.03 16.24
C GLY A 339 -17.92 2.32 17.07
N LYS A 340 -18.08 2.25 18.40
CA LYS A 340 -18.24 3.44 19.28
C LYS A 340 -17.22 4.58 19.07
N GLN A 341 -15.95 4.24 18.77
CA GLN A 341 -14.92 5.24 18.48
C GLN A 341 -15.15 5.96 17.13
N VAL A 342 -15.70 5.27 16.13
CA VAL A 342 -16.08 5.87 14.84
C VAL A 342 -17.22 6.87 15.03
N VAL A 343 -18.22 6.53 15.85
CA VAL A 343 -19.29 7.45 16.27
C VAL A 343 -18.72 8.71 16.93
N ALA A 344 -17.76 8.56 17.87
CA ALA A 344 -17.09 9.71 18.48
C ALA A 344 -16.31 10.58 17.46
N GLN A 345 -15.67 9.96 16.46
CA GLN A 345 -14.97 10.65 15.39
C GLN A 345 -15.92 11.36 14.41
N GLN A 346 -17.10 10.81 14.13
CA GLN A 346 -18.14 11.48 13.34
C GLN A 346 -18.70 12.70 14.09
N ILE A 347 -18.99 12.58 15.38
CA ILE A 347 -19.40 13.70 16.24
C ILE A 347 -18.33 14.80 16.20
N TYR A 348 -17.05 14.44 16.36
CA TYR A 348 -15.93 15.38 16.23
C TYR A 348 -15.95 16.10 14.88
N SER A 349 -15.97 15.35 13.77
CA SER A 349 -15.94 15.89 12.40
C SER A 349 -17.10 16.87 12.13
N LEU A 350 -18.29 16.62 12.67
CA LEU A 350 -19.47 17.47 12.51
C LEU A 350 -19.53 18.65 13.50
N SER A 351 -18.81 18.56 14.63
CA SER A 351 -18.84 19.57 15.70
C SER A 351 -18.07 20.86 15.42
N LYS A 352 -17.18 20.87 14.40
CA LYS A 352 -16.25 21.97 14.06
C LYS A 352 -15.26 22.37 15.17
N ARG A 353 -15.19 21.59 16.27
CA ARG A 353 -14.28 21.74 17.40
C ARG A 353 -12.93 21.08 17.12
N GLN A 354 -11.83 21.55 17.71
CA GLN A 354 -10.48 20.99 17.55
C GLN A 354 -9.59 21.25 18.78
N PRO A 355 -8.59 20.39 19.08
CA PRO A 355 -8.30 19.10 18.44
C PRO A 355 -9.19 17.95 18.96
N PHE A 356 -8.99 16.74 18.42
CA PHE A 356 -9.55 15.51 19.00
C PHE A 356 -8.52 14.87 19.94
N VAL A 357 -8.92 14.65 21.20
CA VAL A 357 -8.06 14.03 22.22
C VAL A 357 -8.67 12.69 22.61
N ILE A 358 -7.91 11.60 22.45
CA ILE A 358 -8.33 10.25 22.83
C ILE A 358 -7.70 9.87 24.16
N ILE A 359 -8.54 9.55 25.15
CA ILE A 359 -8.10 9.15 26.49
C ILE A 359 -8.63 7.75 26.77
N ARG A 360 -7.75 6.83 27.15
CA ARG A 360 -8.09 5.42 27.40
C ARG A 360 -8.34 5.23 28.89
N GLY A 361 -9.57 4.94 29.30
CA GLY A 361 -9.96 4.75 30.71
C GLY A 361 -9.08 3.73 31.45
N LYS A 362 -8.65 2.66 30.77
CA LYS A 362 -7.72 1.64 31.30
C LYS A 362 -6.32 2.15 31.66
N GLN A 363 -5.92 3.32 31.15
CA GLN A 363 -4.63 3.97 31.42
C GLN A 363 -4.80 5.25 32.25
N MET A 364 -6.02 5.52 32.75
CA MET A 364 -6.36 6.72 33.49
C MET A 364 -5.93 6.61 34.95
N SER A 365 -4.79 7.22 35.30
CA SER A 365 -4.40 7.43 36.70
C SER A 365 -4.99 8.72 37.25
N ASN A 366 -5.03 8.87 38.58
CA ASN A 366 -5.42 10.13 39.21
C ASN A 366 -4.45 11.29 38.89
N ASP A 367 -3.18 11.00 38.57
CA ASP A 367 -2.21 12.00 38.11
C ASP A 367 -2.49 12.45 36.68
N LEU A 368 -2.85 11.52 35.79
CA LEU A 368 -3.29 11.84 34.45
C LEU A 368 -4.62 12.62 34.49
N LEU A 369 -5.60 12.21 35.31
CA LEU A 369 -6.82 12.99 35.54
C LEU A 369 -6.46 14.42 35.98
N ARG A 370 -5.61 14.59 36.99
CA ARG A 370 -5.16 15.90 37.48
C ARG A 370 -4.47 16.74 36.41
N ALA A 371 -3.66 16.15 35.54
CA ALA A 371 -3.07 16.84 34.39
C ALA A 371 -4.14 17.29 33.38
N LEU A 372 -5.09 16.42 33.04
CA LEU A 372 -6.18 16.68 32.10
C LEU A 372 -7.21 17.72 32.59
N VAL A 373 -7.46 17.78 33.90
CA VAL A 373 -8.32 18.81 34.50
C VAL A 373 -7.57 20.06 34.93
N SER A 374 -6.24 20.12 34.71
CA SER A 374 -5.42 21.29 35.08
C SER A 374 -5.76 22.51 34.22
N GLN A 375 -5.63 23.71 34.80
CA GLN A 375 -5.85 24.96 34.05
C GLN A 375 -4.92 25.07 32.83
N ALA A 376 -3.69 24.54 32.90
CA ALA A 376 -2.76 24.52 31.78
C ALA A 376 -3.28 23.69 30.60
N PHE A 377 -3.77 22.47 30.86
CA PHE A 377 -4.38 21.63 29.82
C PHE A 377 -5.66 22.26 29.28
N LEU A 378 -6.54 22.77 30.14
CA LEU A 378 -7.81 23.38 29.70
C LEU A 378 -7.62 24.69 28.93
N ALA A 379 -6.53 25.42 29.15
CA ALA A 379 -6.14 26.56 28.33
C ALA A 379 -5.54 26.14 26.99
N GLN A 380 -4.72 25.07 26.97
CA GLN A 380 -4.09 24.54 25.75
C GLN A 380 -5.11 23.87 24.81
N TYR A 381 -6.10 23.17 25.36
CA TYR A 381 -7.11 22.39 24.62
C TYR A 381 -8.50 23.03 24.68
N LYS A 382 -8.54 24.36 24.62
CA LYS A 382 -9.79 25.11 24.49
C LYS A 382 -10.46 24.76 23.15
N ASP A 383 -11.77 24.57 23.20
CA ASP A 383 -12.65 24.18 22.10
C ASP A 383 -12.36 22.76 21.54
N ALA A 384 -11.71 21.90 22.32
CA ALA A 384 -11.44 20.51 21.98
C ALA A 384 -12.65 19.58 22.12
N VAL A 385 -12.56 18.41 21.47
CA VAL A 385 -13.42 17.25 21.74
C VAL A 385 -12.58 16.18 22.43
N VAL A 386 -12.95 15.86 23.67
CA VAL A 386 -12.27 14.83 24.48
C VAL A 386 -13.11 13.56 24.46
N PHE A 387 -12.55 12.50 23.89
CA PHE A 387 -13.15 11.16 23.87
C PHE A 387 -12.53 10.28 24.96
N LEU A 388 -13.29 10.07 26.06
CA LEU A 388 -12.92 9.15 27.12
C LEU A 388 -13.50 7.75 26.82
N LYS A 389 -12.60 6.87 26.42
CA LYS A 389 -12.92 5.51 25.99
C LYS A 389 -12.95 4.54 27.17
N ASP A 390 -13.95 3.68 27.20
CA ASP A 390 -14.16 2.63 28.21
C ASP A 390 -14.18 3.22 29.65
N ILE A 391 -15.07 4.20 29.91
CA ILE A 391 -15.22 4.92 31.20
C ILE A 391 -15.61 3.99 32.37
N ASP A 392 -16.23 2.86 32.05
CA ASP A 392 -16.55 1.76 32.97
C ASP A 392 -15.33 1.04 33.58
N TYR A 393 -14.10 1.39 33.15
CA TYR A 393 -12.86 0.93 33.78
C TYR A 393 -12.25 1.92 34.80
N LEU A 394 -12.84 3.11 35.00
CA LEU A 394 -12.36 4.03 36.02
C LEU A 394 -12.63 3.47 37.42
N ASP A 395 -11.65 3.56 38.33
CA ASP A 395 -11.89 3.28 39.74
C ASP A 395 -12.82 4.33 40.37
N LEU A 396 -13.48 3.98 41.49
CA LEU A 396 -14.46 4.83 42.16
C LEU A 396 -13.89 6.17 42.67
N VAL A 397 -12.58 6.27 42.91
CA VAL A 397 -11.92 7.51 43.34
C VAL A 397 -11.74 8.44 42.15
N VAL A 398 -11.25 7.92 41.03
CA VAL A 398 -11.14 8.65 39.75
C VAL A 398 -12.53 9.05 39.22
N GLN A 399 -13.54 8.19 39.35
CA GLN A 399 -14.94 8.54 39.04
C GLN A 399 -15.44 9.72 39.91
N ARG A 400 -15.19 9.69 41.22
CA ARG A 400 -15.62 10.77 42.14
C ARG A 400 -14.91 12.09 41.83
N ASN A 401 -13.59 12.06 41.68
CA ASN A 401 -12.79 13.24 41.33
C ASN A 401 -13.23 13.84 39.98
N PHE A 402 -13.60 12.99 39.02
CA PHE A 402 -14.10 13.44 37.72
C PHE A 402 -15.52 14.02 37.81
N TYR A 403 -16.41 13.43 38.61
CA TYR A 403 -17.73 13.99 38.91
C TYR A 403 -17.65 15.38 39.56
N GLU A 404 -16.83 15.53 40.60
CA GLU A 404 -16.59 16.81 41.30
C GLU A 404 -16.10 17.89 40.32
N TYR A 405 -15.19 17.53 39.41
CA TYR A 405 -14.71 18.42 38.35
C TYR A 405 -15.82 18.84 37.36
N ILE A 406 -16.62 17.89 36.85
CA ILE A 406 -17.71 18.16 35.90
C ILE A 406 -18.78 19.07 36.54
N CYS A 407 -19.07 18.88 37.83
CA CYS A 407 -20.00 19.73 38.58
C CYS A 407 -19.42 21.11 38.93
N GLY A 408 -18.12 21.21 39.22
CA GLY A 408 -17.44 22.46 39.56
C GLY A 408 -17.27 23.44 38.39
N GLN A 409 -17.35 22.94 37.15
CA GLN A 409 -17.23 23.74 35.92
C GLN A 409 -18.50 24.55 35.62
N LYS A 410 -18.55 25.80 36.11
CA LYS A 410 -19.62 26.76 35.76
C LYS A 410 -19.68 27.10 34.26
N ASN A 411 -18.59 26.91 33.51
CA ASN A 411 -18.51 27.11 32.06
C ASN A 411 -18.36 25.77 31.32
N ARG A 412 -19.47 25.06 31.08
CA ARG A 412 -19.53 23.82 30.27
C ARG A 412 -19.12 23.98 28.79
N GLY A 413 -18.65 25.17 28.38
CA GLY A 413 -18.47 25.53 26.96
C GLY A 413 -17.16 25.09 26.30
N SER A 414 -16.04 25.06 27.05
CA SER A 414 -14.70 24.99 26.44
C SER A 414 -14.26 23.60 25.98
N ILE A 415 -14.85 22.51 26.47
CA ILE A 415 -14.53 21.15 26.03
C ILE A 415 -15.82 20.37 25.85
N LYS A 416 -15.98 19.71 24.69
CA LYS A 416 -17.05 18.75 24.48
C LYS A 416 -16.59 17.35 24.92
N TRP A 417 -17.31 16.78 25.87
CA TRP A 417 -17.05 15.43 26.39
C TRP A 417 -17.84 14.39 25.58
N ILE A 418 -17.13 13.38 25.08
CA ILE A 418 -17.73 12.16 24.56
C ILE A 418 -17.21 11.01 25.41
N VAL A 419 -18.09 10.16 25.92
CA VAL A 419 -17.73 9.01 26.74
C VAL A 419 -18.31 7.74 26.16
N SER A 420 -17.68 6.59 26.42
CA SER A 420 -18.21 5.30 25.97
C SER A 420 -18.00 4.19 26.99
N THR A 421 -18.95 3.26 27.09
CA THR A 421 -18.83 2.05 27.93
C THR A 421 -18.71 0.76 27.13
N THR A 422 -18.16 -0.28 27.76
CA THR A 422 -18.01 -1.61 27.13
C THR A 422 -19.19 -2.55 27.34
N GLY A 423 -20.02 -2.34 28.37
CA GLY A 423 -21.18 -3.19 28.67
C GLY A 423 -22.35 -2.47 29.36
N ASP A 424 -23.18 -3.25 30.07
CA ASP A 424 -24.35 -2.79 30.81
C ASP A 424 -23.95 -1.97 32.05
N ILE A 425 -24.05 -0.64 31.89
CA ILE A 425 -23.78 0.34 32.95
C ILE A 425 -24.84 0.30 34.05
N GLU A 426 -26.09 -0.07 33.76
CA GLU A 426 -27.15 -0.12 34.77
C GLU A 426 -26.90 -1.22 35.79
N SER A 427 -26.37 -2.37 35.33
CA SER A 427 -25.91 -3.46 36.20
C SER A 427 -24.72 -3.02 37.08
N GLN A 428 -23.79 -2.22 36.56
CA GLN A 428 -22.67 -1.69 37.36
C GLN A 428 -23.12 -0.68 38.43
N ILE A 429 -24.06 0.21 38.10
CA ILE A 429 -24.66 1.15 39.05
C ILE A 429 -25.41 0.38 40.16
N LYS A 430 -26.25 -0.60 39.80
CA LYS A 430 -26.96 -1.47 40.77
C LYS A 430 -26.02 -2.24 41.70
N LYS A 431 -24.78 -2.53 41.25
CA LYS A 431 -23.73 -3.20 42.03
C LYS A 431 -22.81 -2.23 42.81
N GLY A 432 -23.03 -0.92 42.72
CA GLY A 432 -22.18 0.09 43.36
C GLY A 432 -20.77 0.24 42.75
N LEU A 433 -20.55 -0.29 41.53
CA LEU A 433 -19.26 -0.22 40.83
C LEU A 433 -19.12 1.05 39.98
N PHE A 434 -20.22 1.75 39.71
CA PHE A 434 -20.23 3.02 38.99
C PHE A 434 -21.14 4.05 39.67
N LEU A 435 -20.70 5.31 39.74
CA LEU A 435 -21.45 6.41 40.36
C LEU A 435 -22.65 6.83 39.50
N GLU A 436 -23.86 6.77 40.07
CA GLU A 436 -25.10 7.16 39.39
C GLU A 436 -25.13 8.65 39.02
N GLU A 437 -24.52 9.50 39.85
CA GLU A 437 -24.42 10.94 39.61
C GLU A 437 -23.54 11.25 38.38
N LEU A 438 -22.41 10.56 38.25
CA LEU A 438 -21.53 10.69 37.07
C LEU A 438 -22.23 10.20 35.79
N TYR A 439 -23.02 9.12 35.89
CA TYR A 439 -23.84 8.63 34.78
C TYR A 439 -24.93 9.62 34.37
N ARG A 440 -25.56 10.32 35.33
CA ARG A 440 -26.57 11.35 35.04
C ARG A 440 -25.98 12.56 34.34
N GLU A 441 -24.86 13.11 34.83
CA GLU A 441 -24.25 14.30 34.22
C GLU A 441 -23.69 14.03 32.81
N LEU A 442 -22.95 12.94 32.63
CA LEU A 442 -22.35 12.60 31.33
C LEU A 442 -23.33 11.92 30.36
N GLY A 443 -24.43 11.36 30.87
CA GLY A 443 -25.47 10.69 30.11
C GLY A 443 -26.63 11.60 29.69
N THR A 444 -26.38 12.90 29.51
CA THR A 444 -27.38 13.89 29.05
C THR A 444 -27.91 13.54 27.66
N ILE A 445 -27.02 13.25 26.71
CA ILE A 445 -27.36 12.72 25.38
C ILE A 445 -26.85 11.28 25.31
N ARG A 446 -27.69 10.35 24.83
CA ARG A 446 -27.38 8.91 24.82
C ARG A 446 -27.50 8.35 23.40
N ILE A 447 -26.44 7.73 22.91
CA ILE A 447 -26.38 7.09 21.59
C ILE A 447 -26.02 5.62 21.81
N ASN A 448 -26.99 4.73 21.59
CA ASN A 448 -26.76 3.29 21.69
C ASN A 448 -26.41 2.71 20.32
N VAL A 449 -25.22 2.14 20.18
CA VAL A 449 -24.78 1.51 18.93
C VAL A 449 -25.16 0.02 18.93
N PRO A 450 -26.05 -0.44 18.04
CA PRO A 450 -26.54 -1.81 18.03
C PRO A 450 -25.46 -2.83 17.65
N PRO A 451 -25.53 -4.06 18.21
CA PRO A 451 -24.66 -5.16 17.80
C PRO A 451 -24.96 -5.60 16.36
N LEU A 452 -23.98 -6.21 15.70
CA LEU A 452 -24.01 -6.55 14.28
C LEU A 452 -25.13 -7.55 13.94
N ARG A 453 -25.41 -8.51 14.84
CA ARG A 453 -26.53 -9.46 14.73
C ARG A 453 -27.94 -8.83 14.71
N HIS A 454 -28.08 -7.56 15.13
CA HIS A 454 -29.34 -6.81 15.04
C HIS A 454 -29.41 -5.90 13.79
N ARG A 455 -28.44 -6.03 12.87
CA ARG A 455 -28.36 -5.29 11.60
C ARG A 455 -27.71 -6.13 10.50
N PRO A 456 -28.28 -7.31 10.16
CA PRO A 456 -27.72 -8.21 9.15
C PRO A 456 -27.57 -7.54 7.77
N GLU A 457 -28.38 -6.54 7.46
CA GLU A 457 -28.32 -5.77 6.21
C GLU A 457 -27.02 -4.96 6.07
N ASP A 458 -26.34 -4.65 7.18
CA ASP A 458 -25.04 -3.97 7.16
C ASP A 458 -23.90 -4.93 6.79
N ILE A 459 -24.06 -6.25 6.96
CA ILE A 459 -22.97 -7.23 6.87
C ILE A 459 -22.37 -7.26 5.46
N GLU A 460 -23.19 -7.40 4.42
CA GLU A 460 -22.72 -7.43 3.02
C GLU A 460 -21.97 -6.12 2.66
N HIS A 461 -22.52 -4.97 3.06
CA HIS A 461 -21.92 -3.67 2.78
C HIS A 461 -20.59 -3.47 3.51
N LEU A 462 -20.51 -3.91 4.78
CA LEU A 462 -19.27 -3.91 5.56
C LEU A 462 -18.21 -4.85 4.97
N ILE A 463 -18.60 -6.01 4.45
CA ILE A 463 -17.70 -6.95 3.75
C ILE A 463 -17.10 -6.27 2.51
N GLN A 464 -17.94 -5.72 1.63
CA GLN A 464 -17.47 -5.00 0.43
C GLN A 464 -16.54 -3.84 0.79
N PHE A 465 -16.90 -3.06 1.83
CA PHE A 465 -16.05 -1.98 2.35
C PHE A 465 -14.69 -2.50 2.84
N PHE A 466 -14.65 -3.55 3.66
CA PHE A 466 -13.39 -4.11 4.18
C PHE A 466 -12.53 -4.79 3.11
N ILE A 467 -13.13 -5.38 2.07
CA ILE A 467 -12.38 -5.86 0.89
C ILE A 467 -11.71 -4.67 0.20
N SER A 468 -12.46 -3.58 -0.06
CA SER A 468 -11.92 -2.38 -0.73
C SER A 468 -10.81 -1.67 0.08
N ASP A 469 -10.95 -1.62 1.41
CA ASP A 469 -9.96 -1.09 2.37
C ASP A 469 -8.70 -1.99 2.43
N SER A 470 -8.87 -3.29 2.19
CA SER A 470 -7.80 -4.28 2.26
C SER A 470 -6.91 -4.34 1.01
N TYR A 471 -7.39 -3.94 -0.18
CA TYR A 471 -6.54 -3.92 -1.39
C TYR A 471 -5.25 -3.13 -1.20
N ALA A 472 -5.36 -1.92 -0.65
CA ALA A 472 -4.23 -1.03 -0.42
C ALA A 472 -3.23 -1.55 0.64
N THR A 473 -3.65 -2.51 1.48
CA THR A 473 -2.84 -3.05 2.58
C THR A 473 -2.22 -4.40 2.24
N PHE A 474 -2.93 -5.26 1.50
CA PHE A 474 -2.55 -6.65 1.26
C PHE A 474 -2.22 -6.98 -0.21
N GLY A 475 -2.48 -6.09 -1.17
CA GLY A 475 -2.07 -6.28 -2.58
C GLY A 475 -2.68 -7.50 -3.29
N ASN A 476 -3.84 -7.96 -2.82
CA ASN A 476 -4.55 -9.13 -3.34
C ASN A 476 -5.54 -8.76 -4.45
N GLU A 477 -6.02 -9.77 -5.19
CA GLU A 477 -6.96 -9.59 -6.31
C GLU A 477 -8.42 -9.97 -5.95
N VAL A 478 -8.78 -10.11 -4.66
CA VAL A 478 -10.11 -10.61 -4.24
C VAL A 478 -11.20 -9.57 -4.51
N VAL A 479 -11.98 -9.76 -5.57
CA VAL A 479 -13.02 -8.85 -6.06
C VAL A 479 -14.30 -8.89 -5.21
N GLY A 480 -14.56 -9.99 -4.50
CA GLY A 480 -15.75 -10.13 -3.67
C GLY A 480 -15.89 -11.47 -2.94
N VAL A 481 -17.10 -11.77 -2.48
CA VAL A 481 -17.47 -13.01 -1.78
C VAL A 481 -18.58 -13.71 -2.57
N ARG A 482 -18.55 -15.05 -2.68
CA ARG A 482 -19.64 -15.79 -3.33
C ARG A 482 -20.95 -15.71 -2.52
N LYS A 483 -22.09 -15.84 -3.20
CA LYS A 483 -23.41 -15.64 -2.59
C LYS A 483 -23.70 -16.62 -1.45
N ASP A 484 -23.31 -17.87 -1.61
CA ASP A 484 -23.47 -18.95 -0.63
C ASP A 484 -22.48 -18.87 0.53
N ALA A 485 -21.37 -18.14 0.35
CA ALA A 485 -20.45 -17.75 1.41
C ALA A 485 -20.96 -16.53 2.21
N LEU A 486 -21.70 -15.60 1.57
CA LEU A 486 -22.39 -14.49 2.26
C LEU A 486 -23.45 -15.01 3.25
N ASP A 487 -24.19 -16.06 2.91
CA ASP A 487 -25.17 -16.68 3.82
C ASP A 487 -24.53 -17.12 5.16
N LEU A 488 -23.29 -17.63 5.13
CA LEU A 488 -22.54 -17.99 6.34
C LEU A 488 -22.21 -16.77 7.19
N PHE A 489 -21.86 -15.63 6.59
CA PHE A 489 -21.61 -14.40 7.35
C PHE A 489 -22.89 -13.79 7.95
N VAL A 490 -24.03 -13.88 7.26
CA VAL A 490 -25.32 -13.37 7.76
C VAL A 490 -25.85 -14.23 8.91
N SER A 491 -25.67 -15.56 8.86
CA SER A 491 -26.11 -16.50 9.89
C SER A 491 -25.27 -16.54 11.18
N TYR A 492 -24.19 -15.75 11.25
CA TYR A 492 -23.23 -15.78 12.35
C TYR A 492 -23.53 -14.72 13.43
N GLU A 493 -23.36 -15.06 14.70
CA GLU A 493 -23.74 -14.21 15.86
C GLU A 493 -22.84 -12.97 16.08
N TRP A 494 -21.63 -12.98 15.53
CA TRP A 494 -20.64 -11.89 15.65
C TRP A 494 -20.41 -11.35 17.07
N PRO A 495 -19.97 -12.17 18.05
CA PRO A 495 -19.74 -11.71 19.43
C PRO A 495 -18.69 -10.57 19.54
N GLY A 496 -17.73 -10.49 18.63
CA GLY A 496 -16.79 -9.36 18.54
C GLY A 496 -17.22 -8.24 17.57
N ASN A 497 -18.46 -8.30 17.07
CA ASN A 497 -19.11 -7.30 16.22
C ASN A 497 -18.26 -6.91 14.99
N VAL A 498 -18.38 -5.67 14.52
CA VAL A 498 -17.69 -5.14 13.32
C VAL A 498 -16.17 -5.31 13.38
N ARG A 499 -15.55 -5.26 14.57
CA ARG A 499 -14.12 -5.54 14.74
C ARG A 499 -13.76 -7.00 14.42
N GLN A 500 -14.60 -7.96 14.81
CA GLN A 500 -14.39 -9.36 14.46
C GLN A 500 -14.62 -9.59 12.96
N LEU A 501 -15.67 -9.00 12.39
CA LEU A 501 -15.92 -9.05 10.95
C LEU A 501 -14.71 -8.54 10.16
N LYS A 502 -14.18 -7.35 10.47
CA LYS A 502 -12.97 -6.83 9.80
C LYS A 502 -11.80 -7.81 9.89
N LYS A 503 -11.47 -8.32 11.09
CA LYS A 503 -10.39 -9.31 11.26
C LYS A 503 -10.58 -10.60 10.47
N VAL A 504 -11.81 -11.10 10.42
CA VAL A 504 -12.14 -12.33 9.65
C VAL A 504 -11.97 -12.08 8.17
N ILE A 505 -12.39 -10.92 7.67
CA ILE A 505 -12.19 -10.52 6.26
C ILE A 505 -10.70 -10.32 5.94
N GLU A 506 -9.94 -9.61 6.78
CA GLU A 506 -8.48 -9.47 6.66
C GLU A 506 -7.79 -10.84 6.61
N GLN A 507 -8.20 -11.79 7.47
CA GLN A 507 -7.64 -13.14 7.50
C GLN A 507 -8.00 -13.94 6.24
N LEU A 508 -9.25 -13.89 5.78
CA LEU A 508 -9.69 -14.59 4.57
C LEU A 508 -8.95 -14.05 3.35
N ILE A 509 -8.88 -12.73 3.20
CA ILE A 509 -8.15 -12.06 2.12
C ILE A 509 -6.67 -12.46 2.10
N ALA A 510 -6.03 -12.56 3.27
CA ALA A 510 -4.63 -13.00 3.37
C ALA A 510 -4.41 -14.51 3.09
N GLN A 511 -5.48 -15.31 3.04
CA GLN A 511 -5.45 -16.76 2.78
C GLN A 511 -6.01 -17.12 1.39
N SER A 512 -6.80 -16.26 0.77
CA SER A 512 -7.38 -16.44 -0.57
C SER A 512 -6.33 -16.32 -1.68
N SER A 513 -6.39 -17.24 -2.64
CA SER A 513 -5.54 -17.27 -3.83
C SER A 513 -6.30 -16.99 -5.14
N GLY A 514 -7.59 -16.66 -5.06
CA GLY A 514 -8.46 -16.40 -6.21
C GLY A 514 -9.24 -15.09 -6.12
N TYR A 515 -9.98 -14.76 -7.18
CA TYR A 515 -10.75 -13.52 -7.32
C TYR A 515 -11.99 -13.41 -6.41
N TYR A 516 -12.38 -14.49 -5.74
CA TYR A 516 -13.54 -14.50 -4.85
C TYR A 516 -13.24 -15.32 -3.59
N VAL A 517 -13.78 -14.90 -2.45
CA VAL A 517 -13.80 -15.74 -1.24
C VAL A 517 -14.88 -16.80 -1.39
N GLU A 518 -14.46 -18.06 -1.30
CA GLU A 518 -15.33 -19.24 -1.45
C GLU A 518 -15.91 -19.69 -0.08
N ARG A 519 -16.95 -20.53 -0.12
CA ARG A 519 -17.73 -20.94 1.07
C ARG A 519 -16.89 -21.72 2.07
N GLU A 520 -16.00 -22.58 1.58
CA GLU A 520 -15.13 -23.44 2.37
C GLU A 520 -14.14 -22.62 3.21
N ASP A 521 -13.61 -21.53 2.64
CA ASP A 521 -12.68 -20.62 3.30
C ASP A 521 -13.37 -19.96 4.49
N VAL A 522 -14.54 -19.35 4.26
CA VAL A 522 -15.36 -18.72 5.32
C VAL A 522 -15.68 -19.73 6.42
N ALA A 523 -16.15 -20.93 6.06
CA ALA A 523 -16.45 -21.98 7.03
C ALA A 523 -15.21 -22.42 7.84
N SER A 524 -14.02 -22.46 7.23
CA SER A 524 -12.77 -22.80 7.94
C SER A 524 -12.40 -21.75 8.99
N VAL A 525 -12.43 -20.46 8.61
CA VAL A 525 -12.05 -19.34 9.50
C VAL A 525 -13.06 -19.19 10.63
N LEU A 526 -14.36 -19.22 10.35
CA LEU A 526 -15.40 -19.09 11.37
C LEU A 526 -15.37 -20.22 12.41
N ARG A 527 -15.04 -21.46 12.01
CA ARG A 527 -14.82 -22.58 12.95
C ARG A 527 -13.61 -22.33 13.86
N SER A 528 -12.51 -21.80 13.34
CA SER A 528 -11.33 -21.46 14.15
C SER A 528 -11.62 -20.37 15.20
N GLN A 529 -12.43 -19.38 14.84
CA GLN A 529 -12.86 -18.29 15.73
C GLN A 529 -13.80 -18.79 16.84
N HIS A 530 -14.71 -19.72 16.54
CA HIS A 530 -15.55 -20.38 17.54
C HIS A 530 -14.73 -21.18 18.56
N ALA A 531 -13.76 -21.97 18.11
CA ALA A 531 -12.90 -22.76 18.97
C ALA A 531 -12.01 -21.90 19.91
N TYR A 532 -11.63 -20.69 19.47
CA TYR A 532 -10.95 -19.72 20.33
C TYR A 532 -11.90 -19.11 21.37
N THR A 533 -13.10 -18.72 20.95
CA THR A 533 -14.11 -18.08 21.82
C THR A 533 -14.58 -19.01 22.95
N GLN A 534 -14.72 -20.31 22.70
CA GLN A 534 -15.12 -21.27 23.75
C GLN A 534 -14.04 -21.47 24.83
N ARG A 535 -12.74 -21.43 24.48
CA ARG A 535 -11.64 -21.58 25.46
C ARG A 535 -11.59 -20.43 26.47
N ASP A 536 -11.90 -19.21 26.05
CA ASP A 536 -12.02 -18.04 26.94
C ASP A 536 -13.29 -18.11 27.82
N PHE A 537 -14.38 -18.75 27.36
CA PHE A 537 -15.60 -18.91 28.17
C PHE A 537 -15.48 -20.02 29.23
N GLU A 538 -14.78 -21.12 28.94
CA GLU A 538 -14.40 -22.15 29.93
C GLU A 538 -13.42 -21.64 30.99
N HIS A 539 -13.02 -20.36 30.95
CA HIS A 539 -12.15 -19.77 31.97
C HIS A 539 -12.84 -19.25 33.23
N HIS A 540 -14.17 -19.35 33.33
CA HIS A 540 -14.88 -19.16 34.59
C HIS A 540 -14.74 -20.39 35.50
N ILE A 541 -13.97 -20.24 36.59
CA ILE A 541 -14.05 -21.13 37.76
C ILE A 541 -15.48 -21.03 38.30
N LYS A 542 -16.12 -22.17 38.57
CA LYS A 542 -17.46 -22.19 39.16
C LYS A 542 -17.38 -21.77 40.61
N ILE A 543 -18.11 -20.71 40.98
CA ILE A 543 -18.19 -20.22 42.37
C ILE A 543 -19.46 -20.79 43.03
N ASP A 544 -19.70 -22.07 42.76
CA ASP A 544 -20.87 -22.85 43.13
C ASP A 544 -20.40 -24.15 43.79
N GLY A 545 -19.90 -24.02 45.02
CA GLY A 545 -19.34 -25.09 45.84
C GLY A 545 -18.79 -24.56 47.17
N THR A 546 -18.17 -25.44 47.96
CA THR A 546 -17.41 -25.07 49.15
C THR A 546 -16.07 -24.41 48.78
N LEU A 547 -15.48 -23.66 49.72
CA LEU A 547 -14.18 -23.02 49.50
C LEU A 547 -13.08 -24.03 49.10
N GLU A 548 -13.14 -25.24 49.65
CA GLU A 548 -12.15 -26.30 49.39
C GLU A 548 -12.29 -26.89 47.97
N GLU A 549 -13.52 -27.00 47.45
CA GLU A 549 -13.77 -27.42 46.06
C GLU A 549 -13.30 -26.35 45.05
N ILE A 550 -13.63 -25.08 45.32
CA ILE A 550 -13.20 -23.93 44.49
C ILE A 550 -11.67 -23.80 44.48
N GLU A 551 -11.01 -23.93 45.64
CA GLU A 551 -9.55 -23.95 45.73
C GLU A 551 -8.94 -25.13 44.94
N LYS A 552 -9.57 -26.31 44.97
CA LYS A 552 -9.07 -27.50 44.26
C LYS A 552 -9.19 -27.37 42.74
N GLU A 553 -10.25 -26.74 42.25
CA GLU A 553 -10.43 -26.41 40.82
C GLU A 553 -9.37 -25.40 40.36
N ILE A 554 -9.16 -24.32 41.13
CA ILE A 554 -8.10 -23.32 40.88
C ILE A 554 -6.71 -23.95 40.86
N ILE A 555 -6.40 -24.79 41.85
CA ILE A 555 -5.12 -25.50 41.97
C ILE A 555 -4.87 -26.42 40.77
N SER A 556 -5.90 -27.17 40.34
CA SER A 556 -5.81 -28.09 39.21
C SER A 556 -5.54 -27.34 37.90
N LYS A 557 -6.26 -26.23 37.68
CA LYS A 557 -6.08 -25.39 36.50
C LYS A 557 -4.70 -24.72 36.43
N VAL A 558 -4.20 -24.17 37.54
CA VAL A 558 -2.85 -23.58 37.58
C VAL A 558 -1.76 -24.65 37.44
N LEU A 559 -2.03 -25.91 37.83
CA LEU A 559 -1.14 -27.02 37.51
C LEU A 559 -1.13 -27.34 36.01
N GLU A 560 -2.28 -27.41 35.35
CA GLU A 560 -2.34 -27.64 33.88
C GLU A 560 -1.59 -26.55 33.10
N GLU A 561 -1.84 -25.28 33.41
CA GLU A 561 -1.15 -24.14 32.79
C GLU A 561 0.38 -24.16 33.01
N GLU A 562 0.85 -24.65 34.15
CA GLU A 562 2.27 -24.79 34.48
C GLU A 562 2.85 -26.18 34.07
N ASN A 563 2.17 -26.94 33.21
CA ASN A 563 2.55 -28.29 32.76
C ASN A 563 2.84 -29.26 33.94
N PHE A 564 1.94 -29.27 34.91
CA PHE A 564 1.97 -30.01 36.18
C PHE A 564 3.21 -29.74 37.07
N ASN A 565 3.94 -28.65 36.82
CA ASN A 565 5.11 -28.27 37.61
C ASN A 565 4.71 -27.66 38.97
N GLN A 566 4.56 -28.54 39.98
CA GLN A 566 4.17 -28.17 41.35
C GLN A 566 4.99 -27.02 41.97
N SER A 567 6.29 -26.90 41.65
CA SER A 567 7.13 -25.83 42.20
C SER A 567 6.81 -24.46 41.58
N LYS A 568 6.48 -24.42 40.28
CA LYS A 568 6.03 -23.19 39.62
C LYS A 568 4.59 -22.84 40.03
N ALA A 569 3.69 -23.83 40.02
CA ALA A 569 2.30 -23.64 40.43
C ALA A 569 2.18 -23.12 41.87
N ALA A 570 2.93 -23.68 42.83
CA ALA A 570 2.96 -23.20 44.21
C ALA A 570 3.42 -21.73 44.30
N LYS A 571 4.51 -21.37 43.59
CA LYS A 571 5.03 -20.00 43.54
C LYS A 571 4.03 -19.03 42.92
N ARG A 572 3.31 -19.44 41.86
CA ARG A 572 2.30 -18.64 41.16
C ARG A 572 1.04 -18.43 42.01
N LEU A 573 0.65 -19.43 42.80
CA LEU A 573 -0.46 -19.37 43.77
C LEU A 573 -0.08 -18.65 45.08
N GLY A 574 1.17 -18.24 45.28
CA GLY A 574 1.63 -17.58 46.50
C GLY A 574 1.68 -18.48 47.74
N ILE A 575 1.62 -19.81 47.58
CA ILE A 575 1.60 -20.78 48.69
C ILE A 575 2.86 -21.65 48.71
N ASN A 576 3.20 -22.20 49.87
CA ASN A 576 4.32 -23.13 49.99
C ASN A 576 3.99 -24.47 49.29
N ARG A 577 5.00 -25.14 48.70
CA ARG A 577 4.82 -26.40 47.97
C ARG A 577 4.24 -27.52 48.84
N SER A 578 4.54 -27.53 50.14
CA SER A 578 3.93 -28.43 51.13
C SER A 578 2.43 -28.16 51.33
N THR A 579 1.99 -26.90 51.25
CA THR A 579 0.58 -26.51 51.33
C THR A 579 -0.19 -26.92 50.06
N LEU A 580 0.42 -26.74 48.89
CA LEU A 580 -0.12 -27.21 47.61
C LEU A 580 -0.35 -28.74 47.65
N TRP A 581 0.66 -29.51 48.10
CA TRP A 581 0.55 -30.96 48.23
C TRP A 581 -0.56 -31.40 49.20
N ARG A 582 -0.75 -30.67 50.31
CA ARG A 582 -1.82 -30.96 51.27
C ARG A 582 -3.23 -30.66 50.72
N LYS A 583 -3.40 -29.67 49.83
CA LYS A 583 -4.68 -29.35 49.17
C LYS A 583 -5.01 -30.24 47.97
N LEU A 584 -4.02 -30.97 47.44
CA LEU A 584 -4.20 -31.93 46.34
C LEU A 584 -4.67 -33.32 46.81
N LYS A 585 -4.52 -33.61 48.10
CA LYS A 585 -4.81 -34.91 48.72
C LYS A 585 -6.20 -34.91 49.35
#